data_AF-A0A4C1ZNW1-F1
#
_entry.id   AF-A0A4C1ZNW1-F1
#
_cell.length_a   1.000
_cell.length_b   1.000
_cell.length_c   1.000
_cell.angle_alpha   90.00
_cell.angle_beta   90.00
_cell.angle_gamma   90.00
#
_symmetry.space_group_name_H-M   'P 1'
#
loop_
_entity.id
_entity.type
_entity.pdbx_description
1 polymer ?
#
loop_
_entity_poly.entity_id
_entity_poly.type
_entity_poly.pdbx_seq_one_letter_code
_entity_poly.pdbx_strand_id
1 'polypeptide(L)'
;MLTPFDKQRRLQTNKDFLELVGDNINEICDRIVTVDEIWVRQYDPESKQESMQWTKKGERPPKKFKALKDTGFSEIDHPPNSPDLAPRDYFLFSNLKKELRGRRFVDDNQMKMAVESHFDC
;
A
#
# COMPACT_ATOMS: atom_id res chain seq x y z
N MET A 1 -5.47 -18.01 6.95
CA MET A 1 -5.66 -17.98 8.42
C MET A 1 -4.34 -17.53 9.02
N LEU A 2 -4.32 -16.55 9.94
CA LEU A 2 -3.08 -16.08 10.57
C LEU A 2 -2.43 -17.21 11.39
N THR A 3 -1.12 -17.39 11.24
CA THR A 3 -0.37 -18.35 12.06
C THR A 3 -0.24 -17.82 13.50
N PRO A 4 0.02 -18.68 14.51
CA PRO A 4 0.29 -18.23 15.88
C PRO A 4 1.44 -17.22 15.94
N PHE A 5 2.47 -17.41 15.11
CA PHE A 5 3.60 -16.50 15.01
C PHE A 5 3.19 -15.13 14.45
N ASP A 6 2.35 -15.09 13.41
CA ASP A 6 1.82 -13.83 12.88
C ASP A 6 1.02 -13.07 13.94
N LYS A 7 0.21 -13.77 14.74
CA LYS A 7 -0.55 -13.16 15.83
C LYS A 7 0.36 -12.56 16.90
N GLN A 8 1.40 -13.28 17.30
CA GLN A 8 2.36 -12.79 18.28
C GLN A 8 3.11 -11.57 17.76
N ARG A 9 3.57 -11.60 16.50
CA ARG A 9 4.24 -10.47 15.86
C ARG A 9 3.32 -9.25 15.78
N ARG A 10 2.07 -9.44 15.35
CA ARG A 10 1.04 -8.38 15.35
C ARG A 10 0.86 -7.74 16.72
N LEU A 11 0.74 -8.55 17.77
CA LEU A 11 0.59 -8.04 19.13
C LEU A 11 1.81 -7.24 19.59
N GLN A 12 3.01 -7.70 19.26
CA GLN A 12 4.24 -7.00 19.63
C GLN A 12 4.32 -5.65 18.92
N THR A 13 4.20 -5.64 17.58
CA THR A 13 4.26 -4.40 16.80
C THR A 13 3.20 -3.38 17.25
N ASN A 14 2.00 -3.83 17.60
CA ASN A 14 0.96 -2.94 18.11
C ASN A 14 1.32 -2.34 19.48
N LYS A 15 1.94 -3.12 20.37
CA LYS A 15 2.40 -2.60 21.67
C LYS A 15 3.50 -1.56 21.49
N ASP A 16 4.48 -1.85 20.64
CA ASP A 16 5.61 -0.96 20.36
C ASP A 16 5.11 0.36 19.74
N PHE A 17 4.11 0.29 18.85
CA PHE A 17 3.48 1.48 18.27
C PHE A 17 2.71 2.30 19.31
N LEU A 18 1.96 1.65 20.22
CA LEU A 18 1.23 2.36 21.28
C LEU A 18 2.18 3.03 22.28
N GLU A 19 3.31 2.41 22.60
CA GLU A 19 4.35 3.00 23.44
C GLU A 19 5.00 4.22 22.76
N LEU A 20 5.27 4.13 21.46
CA LEU A 20 5.75 5.25 20.65
C LEU A 20 4.74 6.41 20.64
N VAL A 21 3.45 6.09 20.54
CA VAL A 21 2.37 7.08 20.51
C VAL A 21 2.22 7.79 21.86
N GLY A 22 2.30 7.05 22.97
CA GLY A 22 2.04 7.57 24.31
C GLY A 22 0.70 8.29 24.38
N ASP A 23 0.69 9.49 24.97
CA ASP A 23 -0.50 10.35 25.05
C ASP A 23 -0.63 11.33 23.87
N ASN A 24 0.31 11.33 22.92
CA ASN A 24 0.45 12.33 21.85
C ASN A 24 -0.01 11.80 20.49
N ILE A 25 -1.15 11.11 20.44
CA ILE A 25 -1.66 10.46 19.23
C ILE A 25 -1.79 11.41 18.04
N ASN A 26 -2.30 12.62 18.25
CA ASN A 26 -2.53 13.57 17.16
C ASN A 26 -1.22 14.04 16.53
N GLU A 27 -0.22 14.39 17.36
CA GLU A 27 1.08 14.87 16.88
C GLU A 27 1.81 13.81 16.05
N ILE A 28 1.70 12.55 16.47
CA ILE A 28 2.34 11.43 15.77
C ILE A 28 1.56 11.10 14.50
N CYS A 29 0.22 11.06 14.54
CA CYS A 29 -0.60 10.84 13.36
C CYS A 29 -0.35 11.89 12.26
N ASP A 30 -0.18 13.16 12.62
CA ASP A 30 0.09 14.24 11.65
C ASP A 30 1.46 14.11 10.94
N ARG A 31 2.37 13.28 11.49
CA ARG A 31 3.70 13.03 10.93
C ARG A 31 3.80 11.72 10.15
N ILE A 32 2.75 10.88 10.17
CA ILE A 32 2.78 9.58 9.50
C ILE A 32 2.52 9.74 8.01
N VAL A 33 3.43 9.20 7.20
CA VAL A 33 3.22 8.98 5.77
C VAL A 33 3.11 7.48 5.53
N THR A 34 2.01 7.06 4.91
CA THR A 34 1.82 5.65 4.50
C THR A 34 1.92 5.54 2.99
N VAL A 35 2.46 4.43 2.48
CA VAL A 35 2.55 4.11 1.04
C VAL A 35 2.17 2.65 0.84
N ASP A 36 1.28 2.38 -0.11
CA ASP A 36 0.84 1.03 -0.48
C ASP A 36 0.22 1.03 -1.88
N GLU A 37 0.12 -0.15 -2.49
CA GLU A 37 -0.33 -0.38 -3.87
C GLU A 37 -1.69 -1.08 -3.94
N ILE A 38 -2.55 -0.61 -4.84
CA ILE A 38 -3.81 -1.26 -5.19
C ILE A 38 -3.88 -1.50 -6.69
N TRP A 39 -4.28 -2.71 -7.07
CA TRP A 39 -4.54 -3.05 -8.47
C TRP A 39 -5.97 -2.70 -8.85
N VAL A 40 -6.12 -1.75 -9.78
CA VAL A 40 -7.40 -1.45 -10.44
C VAL A 40 -7.41 -2.17 -11.79
N ARG A 41 -8.46 -2.96 -12.03
CA ARG A 41 -8.57 -3.72 -13.27
C ARG A 41 -9.08 -2.83 -14.40
N GLN A 42 -8.22 -2.55 -15.36
CA GLN A 42 -8.59 -2.03 -16.66
C GLN A 42 -8.57 -3.16 -17.69
N TYR A 43 -9.48 -3.15 -18.67
CA TYR A 43 -9.44 -4.08 -19.78
C TYR A 43 -8.59 -3.46 -20.89
N ASP A 44 -7.35 -3.91 -20.98
CA ASP A 44 -6.44 -3.61 -22.06
C ASP A 44 -6.17 -4.91 -22.85
N PRO A 45 -6.58 -5.00 -24.13
CA PRO A 45 -6.36 -6.19 -24.93
C PRO A 45 -4.89 -6.44 -25.31
N GLU A 46 -3.96 -5.48 -25.20
CA GLU A 46 -2.60 -5.60 -25.75
C GLU A 46 -1.49 -5.93 -24.73
N SER A 47 -1.56 -5.52 -23.45
CA SER A 47 -0.34 -5.51 -22.60
C SER A 47 0.03 -6.79 -21.83
N LYS A 48 -0.78 -7.87 -21.88
CA LYS A 48 -0.50 -9.08 -21.06
C LYS A 48 0.78 -9.82 -21.44
N GLN A 49 1.26 -9.68 -22.68
CA GLN A 49 2.51 -10.30 -23.14
C GLN A 49 3.74 -9.38 -22.99
N GLU A 50 3.54 -8.06 -22.94
CA GLU A 50 4.63 -7.07 -22.90
C GLU A 50 5.14 -6.79 -21.47
N SER A 51 4.33 -7.06 -20.44
CA SER A 51 4.70 -6.85 -19.03
C SER A 51 5.55 -7.99 -18.42
N MET A 52 5.85 -9.07 -19.16
CA MET A 52 6.65 -10.19 -18.65
C MET A 52 8.15 -9.93 -18.83
N GLN A 53 8.82 -9.42 -17.80
CA GLN A 53 10.28 -9.39 -17.79
C GLN A 53 10.82 -10.77 -17.37
N TRP A 54 11.26 -11.57 -18.34
CA TRP A 54 11.91 -12.85 -18.09
C TRP A 54 13.37 -12.65 -17.67
N THR A 55 13.67 -12.78 -16.39
CA THR A 55 15.05 -12.81 -15.87
C THR A 55 15.67 -14.19 -16.05
N LYS A 56 16.96 -14.29 -16.36
CA LYS A 56 17.62 -15.59 -16.51
C LYS A 56 17.75 -16.30 -15.17
N LYS A 57 17.66 -17.63 -15.16
CA LYS A 57 17.80 -18.47 -13.96
C LYS A 57 19.19 -18.23 -13.34
N GLY A 58 19.24 -17.55 -12.19
CA GLY A 58 20.48 -17.21 -11.48
C GLY A 58 20.85 -15.72 -11.48
N GLU A 59 20.11 -14.86 -12.18
CA GLU A 59 20.25 -13.41 -12.05
C GLU A 59 19.72 -12.93 -10.69
N ARG A 60 20.33 -11.87 -10.16
CA ARG A 60 19.87 -11.26 -8.91
C ARG A 60 18.44 -10.73 -9.13
N PRO A 61 17.49 -11.01 -8.21
CA PRO A 61 16.17 -10.42 -8.29
C PRO A 61 16.28 -8.90 -8.46
N PRO A 62 15.38 -8.25 -9.23
CA PRO A 62 15.40 -6.81 -9.37
C PRO A 62 15.45 -6.17 -7.98
N LYS A 63 16.41 -5.25 -7.82
CA LYS A 63 16.72 -4.62 -6.55
C LYS A 63 15.50 -3.80 -6.14
N LYS A 64 14.71 -4.30 -5.17
CA LYS A 64 13.62 -3.53 -4.58
C LYS A 64 14.19 -2.22 -4.07
N PHE A 65 13.56 -1.11 -4.43
CA PHE A 65 13.98 0.23 -4.04
C PHE A 65 13.96 0.31 -2.50
N LYS A 66 15.13 0.45 -1.87
CA LYS A 66 15.25 0.75 -0.43
C LYS A 66 15.89 2.12 -0.29
N ALA A 67 15.10 3.18 -0.55
CA ALA A 67 15.56 4.56 -0.57
C ALA A 67 15.22 5.34 0.71
N LEU A 68 14.87 4.70 1.82
CA LEU A 68 14.51 5.41 3.06
C LEU A 68 15.72 6.02 3.80
N LYS A 69 16.92 5.44 3.66
CA LYS A 69 18.09 5.81 4.49
C LYS A 69 18.52 7.27 4.37
N ASP A 70 18.29 7.90 3.22
CA ASP A 70 18.77 9.26 2.95
C ASP A 70 17.65 10.32 3.00
N THR A 71 16.46 9.94 3.48
CA THR A 71 15.24 10.77 3.39
C THR A 71 14.81 11.42 4.71
N GLY A 72 15.46 11.07 5.82
CA GLY A 72 15.10 11.55 7.17
C GLY A 72 13.84 10.90 7.77
N PHE A 73 13.16 10.01 7.05
CA PHE A 73 12.01 9.28 7.56
C PHE A 73 12.43 8.11 8.46
N SER A 74 11.69 7.93 9.55
CA SER A 74 11.78 6.73 10.39
C SER A 74 10.77 5.69 9.91
N GLU A 75 11.22 4.45 9.73
CA GLU A 75 10.35 3.33 9.34
C GLU A 75 9.62 2.81 10.58
N ILE A 76 8.28 2.75 10.51
CA ILE A 76 7.44 2.12 11.53
C ILE A 76 7.25 0.66 11.13
N ASP A 77 7.54 -0.28 12.04
CA ASP A 77 7.34 -1.70 11.76
C ASP A 77 5.86 -1.99 11.50
N HIS A 78 5.59 -2.82 10.48
CA HIS A 78 4.23 -3.21 10.11
C HIS A 78 4.13 -4.74 10.12
N PRO A 79 3.19 -5.32 10.87
CA PRO A 79 3.15 -6.76 11.03
C PRO A 79 2.54 -7.43 9.78
N PRO A 80 3.02 -8.63 9.41
CA PRO A 80 2.57 -9.33 8.21
C PRO A 80 1.06 -9.63 8.25
N ASN A 81 0.42 -9.63 7.09
CA ASN A 81 -1.00 -9.96 6.91
C ASN A 81 -1.95 -9.06 7.73
N SER A 82 -1.69 -7.75 7.80
CA SER A 82 -2.43 -6.81 8.64
C SER A 82 -3.03 -5.61 7.90
N PRO A 83 -3.88 -5.84 6.89
CA PRO A 83 -4.53 -4.75 6.16
C PRO A 83 -5.46 -3.91 7.05
N ASP A 84 -5.94 -4.47 8.16
CA ASP A 84 -6.74 -3.76 9.16
C ASP A 84 -5.95 -2.68 9.93
N LEU A 85 -4.62 -2.75 9.90
CA LEU A 85 -3.72 -1.79 10.54
C LEU A 85 -3.13 -0.77 9.55
N ALA A 86 -3.39 -0.92 8.25
CA ALA A 86 -2.88 -0.03 7.22
C ALA A 86 -3.96 1.00 6.80
N PRO A 87 -3.76 2.32 7.04
CA PRO A 87 -4.70 3.37 6.65
C PRO A 87 -5.18 3.32 5.20
N ARG A 88 -4.28 2.94 4.29
CA ARG A 88 -4.61 2.79 2.87
C ARG A 88 -5.61 1.66 2.62
N ASP A 89 -5.41 0.51 3.24
CA ASP A 89 -6.26 -0.66 3.07
C ASP A 89 -7.64 -0.50 3.74
N TYR A 90 -7.67 -0.11 5.01
CA TYR A 90 -8.94 -0.08 5.76
C TYR A 90 -9.84 1.09 5.36
N PHE A 91 -9.26 2.22 4.96
CA PHE A 91 -10.00 3.45 4.66
C PHE A 91 -9.97 3.83 3.18
N LEU A 92 -8.79 4.20 2.67
CA LEU A 92 -8.65 4.84 1.35
C LEU A 92 -9.12 3.94 0.21
N PHE A 93 -8.54 2.74 0.10
CA PHE A 93 -8.80 1.81 -0.99
C PHE A 93 -10.23 1.28 -0.99
N SER A 94 -10.86 1.18 0.19
CA SER A 94 -12.27 0.83 0.30
C SER A 94 -13.16 1.89 -0.37
N ASN A 95 -12.86 3.17 -0.15
CA ASN A 95 -13.62 4.28 -0.73
C ASN A 95 -13.36 4.43 -2.23
N LEU A 96 -12.09 4.42 -2.63
CA LEU A 96 -11.70 4.46 -4.04
C LEU A 96 -12.34 3.31 -4.85
N LYS A 97 -12.32 2.08 -4.31
CA LYS A 97 -12.97 0.93 -4.97
C LYS A 97 -14.46 1.16 -5.15
N LYS A 98 -15.17 1.78 -4.19
CA LYS A 98 -16.60 2.06 -4.32
C LYS A 98 -16.88 3.04 -5.45
N GLU A 99 -16.05 4.07 -5.61
CA GLU A 99 -16.21 5.07 -6.67
C GLU A 99 -15.89 4.54 -8.06
N LEU A 100 -14.85 3.72 -8.18
CA LEU A 100 -14.45 3.09 -9.44
C LEU A 100 -15.36 1.93 -9.83
N ARG A 101 -16.10 1.35 -8.86
CA ARG A 101 -16.97 0.19 -9.10
C ARG A 101 -18.01 0.50 -10.17
N GLY A 102 -18.10 -0.39 -11.16
CA GLY A 102 -19.09 -0.29 -12.24
C GLY A 102 -18.72 0.70 -13.35
N ARG A 103 -17.65 1.47 -13.20
CA ARG A 103 -17.10 2.29 -14.29
C ARG A 103 -16.31 1.42 -15.25
N ARG A 104 -16.42 1.72 -16.53
CA ARG A 104 -15.55 1.17 -17.57
C ARG A 104 -14.70 2.30 -18.12
N PHE A 105 -13.39 2.13 -18.05
CA PHE A 105 -12.44 3.08 -18.60
C PHE A 105 -12.04 2.63 -19.99
N VAL A 106 -12.04 3.57 -20.94
CA VAL A 106 -11.64 3.31 -22.33
C VAL A 106 -10.11 3.30 -22.45
N ASP A 107 -9.44 4.14 -21.68
CA ASP A 107 -7.99 4.29 -21.66
C ASP A 107 -7.46 4.67 -20.26
N ASP A 108 -6.14 4.62 -20.12
CA ASP A 108 -5.42 4.89 -18.88
C ASP A 108 -5.62 6.34 -18.39
N ASN A 109 -5.78 7.30 -19.30
CA ASN A 109 -5.95 8.70 -18.93
C ASN A 109 -7.29 8.90 -18.24
N GLN A 110 -8.34 8.24 -18.74
CA GLN A 110 -9.65 8.26 -18.11
C GLN A 110 -9.61 7.63 -16.71
N MET A 111 -8.86 6.54 -16.52
CA MET A 111 -8.67 5.94 -15.20
C MET A 111 -7.91 6.90 -14.26
N LYS A 112 -6.81 7.50 -14.73
CA LYS A 112 -6.01 8.45 -13.94
C LYS A 112 -6.84 9.65 -13.48
N MET A 113 -7.60 10.28 -14.37
CA MET A 113 -8.48 11.40 -14.02
C MET A 113 -9.53 11.01 -12.99
N ALA A 114 -10.11 9.81 -13.07
CA ALA A 114 -11.07 9.34 -12.09
C ALA A 114 -10.45 9.11 -10.70
N VAL A 115 -9.19 8.67 -10.67
CA VAL A 115 -8.43 8.53 -9.42
C VAL A 115 -8.03 9.91 -8.88
N GLU A 116 -7.52 10.82 -9.71
CA GLU A 116 -7.16 12.19 -9.30
C GLU A 116 -8.36 12.95 -8.74
N SER A 117 -9.51 12.86 -9.42
CA SER A 117 -10.77 13.47 -8.97
C SER A 117 -11.23 12.97 -7.59
N HIS A 118 -10.84 11.77 -7.15
CA HIS A 118 -11.14 11.27 -5.80
C HIS A 118 -10.39 12.05 -4.72
N PHE A 119 -9.18 12.51 -5.04
CA PHE A 119 -8.29 13.20 -4.09
C PHE A 119 -8.44 14.73 -4.12
N ASP A 120 -8.98 15.29 -5.20
CA ASP A 120 -9.19 16.74 -5.37
C ASP A 120 -10.52 17.27 -4.78
N CYS A 121 -11.29 16.43 -4.10
CA CYS A 121 -12.58 16.81 -3.47
C CYS A 121 -12.43 17.53 -2.13
#